data_AF-A0A485ASK1-F1
#
_entry.id   AF-A0A485ASK1-F1
#
_cell.length_a   1.000
_cell.length_b   1.000
_cell.length_c   1.000
_cell.angle_alpha   90.00
_cell.angle_beta   90.00
_cell.angle_gamma   90.00
#
_symmetry.space_group_name_H-M   'P 1'
#
loop_
_entity.id
_entity.type
_entity.pdbx_description
1 polymer ?
#
loop_
_entity_poly.entity_id
_entity_poly.type
_entity_poly.pdbx_seq_one_letter_code
_entity_poly.pdbx_strand_id
1 'polypeptide(L)'
;MRNGSNMALVNAFAHVLLEENLYDQEYVARFTTGLDEMREVVKDYAPEAVEHLTGIPAQQVRQAMRTYAAAPSATIMWGMGVTQFGQAVDVVKGLASLALLTGNLGRESVGVGPGAWAKQRPGRMRHGRAAKPVPWLSGRG
;
A
#
# COMPACT_ATOMS: atom_id res chain seq x y z
N MET A 1 7.88 -13.65 7.76
CA MET A 1 6.58 -12.96 7.77
C MET A 1 5.46 -14.00 7.74
N ARG A 2 4.43 -13.89 8.58
CA ARG A 2 3.28 -14.83 8.58
C ARG A 2 2.29 -14.51 7.45
N ASN A 3 1.71 -15.52 6.81
CA ASN A 3 0.74 -15.32 5.73
C ASN A 3 -0.50 -14.54 6.22
N GLY A 4 -0.94 -13.54 5.45
CA GLY A 4 -2.08 -12.68 5.81
C GLY A 4 -1.75 -11.49 6.71
N SER A 5 -0.50 -11.33 7.18
CA SER A 5 -0.09 -10.20 8.04
C SER A 5 0.36 -8.94 7.27
N ASN A 6 0.13 -8.91 5.95
CA ASN A 6 0.58 -7.83 5.07
C ASN A 6 0.02 -6.46 5.47
N MET A 7 -1.29 -6.39 5.77
CA MET A 7 -1.91 -5.12 6.22
C MET A 7 -1.35 -4.65 7.57
N ALA A 8 -1.11 -5.56 8.50
CA ALA A 8 -0.55 -5.21 9.81
C ALA A 8 0.85 -4.60 9.65
N LEU A 9 1.67 -5.15 8.74
CA LEU A 9 2.99 -4.61 8.46
C LEU A 9 2.94 -3.24 7.76
N VAL A 10 2.06 -3.07 6.77
CA VAL A 10 1.91 -1.78 6.08
C VAL A 10 1.42 -0.67 7.03
N ASN A 11 0.47 -0.99 7.92
CA ASN A 11 0.03 -0.05 8.93
C ASN A 11 1.15 0.27 9.94
N ALA A 12 1.99 -0.70 10.30
CA ALA A 12 3.14 -0.45 11.15
C ALA A 12 4.21 0.43 10.48
N PHE A 13 4.41 0.30 9.17
CA PHE A 13 5.26 1.22 8.42
C PHE A 13 4.72 2.65 8.45
N ALA A 14 3.42 2.80 8.22
CA ALA A 14 2.76 4.11 8.28
C ALA A 14 2.82 4.70 9.70
N HIS A 15 2.63 3.86 10.73
CA HIS A 15 2.78 4.26 12.12
C HIS A 15 4.17 4.86 12.39
N VAL A 16 5.25 4.17 12.00
CA VAL A 16 6.62 4.67 12.23
C VAL A 16 6.86 5.99 11.49
N LEU A 17 6.41 6.12 10.24
CA LEU A 17 6.59 7.37 9.49
C LEU A 17 5.88 8.54 10.17
N LEU A 18 4.68 8.33 10.71
CA LEU A 18 3.90 9.37 11.40
C LEU A 18 4.41 9.66 12.81
N GLU A 19 4.80 8.63 13.56
CA GLU A 19 5.30 8.74 14.93
C GLU A 19 6.64 9.47 14.96
N GLU A 20 7.56 9.10 14.06
CA GLU A 20 8.90 9.71 13.98
C GLU A 20 8.94 10.97 13.10
N ASN A 21 7.79 11.42 12.57
CA ASN A 21 7.65 12.57 11.67
C ASN A 21 8.59 12.52 10.44
N LEU A 22 8.78 11.33 9.88
CA LEU A 22 9.67 11.05 8.74
C LEU A 22 8.99 11.23 7.37
N TYR A 23 7.82 11.86 7.33
CA TYR A 23 7.06 12.12 6.11
C TYR A 23 7.25 13.57 5.64
N ASP A 24 7.09 13.82 4.34
CA ASP A 24 7.19 15.14 3.75
C ASP A 24 5.93 15.96 4.05
N GLN A 25 5.98 16.75 5.12
CA GLN A 25 4.83 17.52 5.62
C GLN A 25 4.32 18.52 4.59
N GLU A 26 5.20 19.18 3.83
CA GLU A 26 4.82 20.16 2.82
C GLU A 26 4.14 19.49 1.63
N TYR A 27 4.67 18.35 1.18
CA TYR A 27 4.06 17.58 0.10
C TYR A 27 2.70 17.02 0.52
N VAL A 28 2.62 16.43 1.71
CA VAL A 28 1.39 15.84 2.24
C VAL A 28 0.31 16.91 2.41
N ALA A 29 0.64 18.08 2.97
CA ALA A 29 -0.31 19.18 3.13
C ALA A 29 -0.85 19.72 1.79
N ARG A 30 -0.05 19.64 0.72
CA ARG A 30 -0.41 20.19 -0.60
C ARG A 30 -1.11 19.19 -1.52
N PHE A 31 -0.76 17.91 -1.44
CA PHE A 31 -1.14 16.91 -2.44
C PHE A 31 -1.95 15.74 -1.87
N THR A 32 -2.21 15.71 -0.56
CA THR A 32 -2.95 14.61 0.07
C THR A 32 -4.05 15.11 1.00
N THR A 33 -5.01 14.24 1.26
CA THR A 33 -6.13 14.45 2.20
C THR A 33 -6.33 13.19 3.04
N GLY A 34 -6.92 13.29 4.23
CA GLY A 34 -7.23 12.12 5.07
C GLY A 34 -6.05 11.63 5.94
N LEU A 35 -5.05 12.48 6.18
CA LEU A 35 -3.93 12.16 7.06
C LEU A 35 -4.40 11.84 8.49
N ASP A 36 -5.38 12.57 9.00
CA ASP A 36 -5.92 12.38 10.35
C ASP A 36 -6.66 11.04 10.48
N GLU A 37 -7.46 10.68 9.49
CA GLU A 37 -8.13 9.37 9.43
C GLU A 37 -7.11 8.23 9.42
N MET A 38 -6.05 8.37 8.63
CA MET A 38 -4.98 7.39 8.60
C MET A 38 -4.24 7.31 9.94
N ARG A 39 -3.98 8.45 10.59
CA ARG A 39 -3.34 8.49 11.92
C ARG A 39 -4.16 7.72 12.95
N GLU A 40 -5.48 7.89 12.93
CA GLU A 40 -6.38 7.15 13.82
C GLU A 40 -6.39 5.65 13.54
N VAL A 41 -6.30 5.23 12.28
CA VAL A 41 -6.23 3.82 11.90
C VAL A 41 -4.91 3.19 12.34
N VAL A 42 -3.78 3.89 12.16
CA VAL A 42 -2.46 3.29 12.39
C VAL A 42 -1.97 3.43 13.83
N LYS A 43 -2.65 4.20 14.70
CA LYS A 43 -2.23 4.42 16.10
C LYS A 43 -2.04 3.10 16.89
N ASP A 44 -2.87 2.10 16.62
CA ASP A 44 -2.84 0.80 17.30
C ASP A 44 -1.87 -0.20 16.65
N TYR A 45 -1.16 0.21 15.60
CA TYR A 45 -0.24 -0.61 14.82
C TYR A 45 1.23 -0.30 15.10
N ALA A 46 1.57 0.07 16.33
CA ALA A 46 2.96 0.19 16.76
C ALA A 46 3.73 -1.10 16.39
N PRO A 47 4.98 -1.02 15.87
CA PRO A 47 5.76 -2.19 15.48
C PRO A 47 5.83 -3.26 16.57
N GLU A 48 5.94 -2.84 17.83
CA GLU A 48 5.97 -3.69 19.02
C GLU A 48 4.64 -4.45 19.23
N ALA A 49 3.50 -3.80 18.91
CA ALA A 49 2.18 -4.41 19.04
C ALA A 49 1.92 -5.46 17.95
N VAL A 50 2.48 -5.27 16.75
CA VAL A 50 2.25 -6.17 15.60
C VAL A 50 3.37 -7.17 15.34
N GLU A 51 4.43 -7.17 16.16
CA GLU A 51 5.56 -8.09 16.04
C GLU A 51 5.11 -9.56 16.06
N HIS A 52 4.17 -9.91 16.95
CA HIS A 52 3.61 -11.26 17.03
C HIS A 52 2.77 -11.66 15.80
N LEU A 53 2.14 -10.69 15.12
CA LEU A 53 1.33 -10.91 13.92
C LEU A 53 2.20 -11.07 12.68
N THR A 54 3.17 -10.17 12.51
CA THR A 54 4.05 -10.12 11.34
C THR A 54 5.17 -11.15 11.44
N GLY A 55 5.63 -11.46 12.65
CA GLY A 55 6.83 -12.25 12.92
C GLY A 55 8.11 -11.51 12.54
N ILE A 56 8.09 -10.18 12.53
CA ILE A 56 9.24 -9.32 12.22
C ILE A 56 9.54 -8.49 13.48
N PRO A 57 10.81 -8.45 13.96
CA PRO A 57 11.17 -7.63 15.11
C PRO A 57 10.86 -6.15 14.89
N ALA A 58 10.27 -5.49 15.89
CA ALA A 58 9.91 -4.07 15.83
C ALA A 58 11.08 -3.16 15.40
N GLN A 59 12.27 -3.46 15.91
CA GLN A 59 13.53 -2.80 15.53
C GLN A 59 13.81 -2.83 14.02
N GLN A 60 13.56 -3.96 13.36
CA GLN A 60 13.79 -4.09 11.92
C GLN A 60 12.78 -3.25 11.11
N VAL A 61 11.53 -3.20 11.56
CA VAL A 61 10.48 -2.37 10.95
C VAL A 61 10.86 -0.90 11.04
N ARG A 62 11.26 -0.43 12.22
CA ARG A 62 11.69 0.97 12.43
C ARG A 62 12.92 1.31 11.59
N GLN A 63 13.93 0.44 11.59
CA GLN A 63 15.13 0.65 10.80
C GLN A 63 14.85 0.69 9.30
N ALA A 64 13.98 -0.19 8.80
CA ALA A 64 13.57 -0.19 7.41
C ALA A 64 12.92 1.14 7.02
N MET A 65 12.03 1.66 7.86
CA MET A 65 11.34 2.92 7.57
C MET A 65 12.23 4.14 7.67
N ARG A 66 13.18 4.19 8.61
CA ARG A 66 14.21 5.23 8.67
C ARG A 66 15.06 5.25 7.41
N THR A 67 15.49 4.08 6.95
CA THR A 67 16.26 3.95 5.70
C THR A 67 15.42 4.38 4.49
N TYR A 68 14.14 3.98 4.43
CA TYR A 68 13.23 4.36 3.35
C TYR A 68 12.98 5.88 3.30
N ALA A 69 12.74 6.51 4.45
CA ALA A 69 12.51 7.94 4.53
C ALA A 69 13.79 8.78 4.30
N ALA A 70 14.96 8.26 4.66
CA ALA A 70 16.24 8.93 4.41
C ALA A 70 16.71 8.82 2.95
N ALA A 71 16.14 7.92 2.16
CA ALA A 71 16.54 7.74 0.77
C ALA A 71 16.07 8.93 -0.10
N PRO A 72 16.92 9.50 -0.98
CA PRO A 72 16.55 10.62 -1.84
C PRO A 72 15.48 10.26 -2.88
N SER A 73 15.36 8.97 -3.19
CA SER A 73 14.34 8.40 -4.06
C SER A 73 14.06 6.96 -3.60
N ALA A 74 12.79 6.61 -3.39
CA ALA A 74 12.42 5.25 -3.03
C ALA A 74 11.25 4.74 -3.88
N THR A 75 11.35 3.48 -4.31
CA THR A 75 10.31 2.81 -5.10
C THR A 75 9.78 1.61 -4.32
N ILE A 76 8.46 1.53 -4.17
CA ILE A 76 7.79 0.37 -3.57
C ILE A 76 7.37 -0.57 -4.71
N MET A 77 8.03 -1.73 -4.79
CA MET A 77 7.66 -2.82 -5.70
C MET A 77 7.02 -3.96 -4.94
N TRP A 78 5.87 -4.45 -5.42
CA TRP A 78 5.25 -5.69 -4.92
C TRP A 78 5.09 -6.74 -6.03
N GLY A 79 5.14 -8.01 -5.66
CA GLY A 79 4.83 -9.14 -6.57
C GLY A 79 3.40 -9.65 -6.42
N MET A 80 3.08 -10.76 -7.10
CA MET A 80 1.76 -11.41 -7.01
C MET A 80 1.39 -11.92 -5.60
N GLY A 81 2.36 -12.01 -4.68
CA GLY A 81 2.12 -12.34 -3.28
C GLY A 81 1.29 -11.31 -2.52
N VAL A 82 1.14 -10.07 -3.03
CA VAL A 82 0.23 -9.07 -2.44
C VAL A 82 -1.18 -9.17 -3.03
N THR A 83 -1.31 -9.53 -4.32
CA THR A 83 -2.58 -9.44 -5.06
C THR A 83 -3.46 -10.69 -4.95
N GLN A 84 -2.96 -11.78 -4.38
CA GLN A 84 -3.69 -13.06 -4.26
C GLN A 84 -4.47 -13.22 -2.94
N PHE A 85 -4.37 -12.26 -2.02
CA PHE A 85 -5.09 -12.25 -0.74
C PHE A 85 -6.37 -11.41 -0.84
N GLY A 86 -7.42 -11.76 -0.08
CA GLY A 86 -8.69 -11.01 -0.07
C GLY A 86 -8.56 -9.52 0.29
N GLN A 87 -7.48 -9.15 0.98
CA GLN A 87 -7.15 -7.78 1.39
C GLN A 87 -6.19 -7.07 0.42
N ALA A 88 -5.94 -7.63 -0.77
CA ALA A 88 -5.00 -7.10 -1.75
C ALA A 88 -5.20 -5.61 -2.07
N VAL A 89 -6.47 -5.18 -2.21
CA VAL A 89 -6.81 -3.80 -2.54
C VAL A 89 -6.38 -2.84 -1.42
N ASP A 90 -6.59 -3.24 -0.16
CA ASP A 90 -6.25 -2.41 0.99
C ASP A 90 -4.74 -2.35 1.19
N VAL A 91 -4.02 -3.44 0.92
CA VAL A 91 -2.55 -3.45 0.97
C VAL A 91 -1.98 -2.52 -0.09
N VAL A 92 -2.50 -2.58 -1.32
CA VAL A 92 -2.07 -1.69 -2.41
C VAL A 92 -2.36 -0.22 -2.08
N LYS A 93 -3.52 0.08 -1.49
CA LYS A 93 -3.84 1.44 -1.02
C LYS A 93 -2.86 1.90 0.06
N GLY A 94 -2.58 1.07 1.06
CA GLY A 94 -1.63 1.40 2.12
C GLY A 94 -0.21 1.64 1.58
N LEU A 95 0.26 0.82 0.64
CA LEU A 95 1.56 1.03 -0.03
C LEU A 95 1.59 2.33 -0.84
N ALA A 96 0.48 2.67 -1.52
CA ALA A 96 0.36 3.96 -2.21
C ALA A 96 0.41 5.13 -1.22
N SER A 97 -0.25 5.02 -0.06
CA SER A 97 -0.20 6.02 1.00
C SER A 97 1.23 6.22 1.54
N LEU A 98 2.03 5.16 1.69
CA LEU A 98 3.43 5.27 2.12
C LEU A 98 4.29 6.09 1.14
N ALA A 99 4.09 5.88 -0.17
CA ALA A 99 4.80 6.68 -1.18
C ALA A 99 4.31 8.13 -1.22
N LEU A 100 3.02 8.38 -0.97
CA LEU A 100 2.48 9.73 -0.85
C LEU A 100 3.06 10.46 0.37
N LEU A 101 3.16 9.76 1.51
CA LEU A 101 3.74 10.32 2.74
C LEU A 101 5.19 10.74 2.56
N THR A 102 5.97 9.97 1.81
CA THR A 102 7.39 10.23 1.60
C THR A 102 7.67 11.10 0.37
N GLY A 103 6.64 11.65 -0.28
CA GLY A 103 6.81 12.45 -1.51
C GLY A 103 7.40 11.67 -2.69
N ASN A 104 7.42 10.34 -2.60
CA ASN A 104 7.99 9.41 -3.58
C ASN A 104 6.98 9.07 -4.70
N LEU A 105 6.25 10.08 -5.19
CA LEU A 105 5.31 9.99 -6.30
C LEU A 105 5.50 11.17 -7.26
N GLY A 106 5.59 10.87 -8.55
CA GLY A 106 5.69 11.90 -9.60
C GLY A 106 7.08 12.47 -9.86
N ARG A 107 8.16 11.86 -9.35
CA ARG A 107 9.57 12.19 -9.66
C ARG A 107 10.27 11.05 -10.42
N GLU A 108 11.44 11.32 -10.97
CA GLU A 108 12.26 10.28 -11.62
C GLU A 108 12.75 9.26 -10.58
N SER A 109 12.73 7.96 -10.89
CA SER A 109 13.11 6.85 -9.98
C SER A 109 12.30 6.67 -8.69
N VAL A 110 11.10 7.25 -8.61
CA VAL A 110 10.14 7.00 -7.51
C VAL A 110 8.83 6.42 -8.03
N GLY A 111 8.06 5.78 -7.15
CA GLY A 111 6.72 5.34 -7.46
C GLY A 111 6.33 4.03 -6.82
N VAL A 112 5.15 3.56 -7.25
CA VAL A 112 4.45 2.43 -6.65
C VAL A 112 3.90 1.57 -7.77
N GLY A 113 4.26 0.29 -7.78
CA GLY A 113 3.74 -0.59 -8.83
C GLY A 113 4.07 -2.08 -8.64
N PRO A 114 3.30 -2.94 -9.33
CA PRO A 114 3.64 -4.35 -9.40
C PRO A 114 4.97 -4.51 -10.14
N GLY A 115 5.93 -5.22 -9.52
CA GLY A 115 7.22 -5.53 -10.13
C GLY A 115 7.04 -6.30 -11.45
N ALA A 116 7.87 -5.97 -12.44
CA ALA A 116 7.76 -6.37 -13.85
C ALA A 116 7.95 -7.87 -14.17
N TRP A 117 7.42 -8.79 -13.36
CA TRP A 117 7.32 -10.22 -13.68
C TRP A 117 5.91 -10.65 -14.07
N ALA A 118 4.90 -9.82 -13.82
CA ALA A 118 3.67 -9.91 -14.58
C ALA A 118 3.93 -9.28 -15.95
N LYS A 119 4.27 -10.11 -16.95
CA LYS A 119 3.94 -9.77 -18.34
C LYS A 119 2.44 -9.44 -18.35
N GLN A 120 2.08 -8.16 -18.21
CA GLN A 120 0.81 -7.68 -18.70
C GLN A 120 0.82 -8.04 -20.17
N ARG A 121 0.05 -9.06 -20.57
CA ARG A 121 -0.11 -9.40 -21.98
C ARG A 121 -0.58 -8.11 -22.66
N PRO A 122 0.20 -7.51 -23.58
CA PRO A 122 -0.24 -6.30 -24.26
C PRO A 122 -1.48 -6.72 -25.07
N GLY A 123 -2.65 -6.17 -24.74
CA GLY A 123 -3.84 -6.40 -25.55
C GLY A 123 -5.18 -6.66 -24.85
N ARG A 124 -5.35 -6.40 -23.54
CA ARG A 124 -6.69 -6.55 -22.92
C ARG A 124 -7.21 -5.37 -22.10
N MET A 125 -6.89 -4.16 -22.53
CA MET A 125 -7.71 -2.99 -22.22
C MET A 125 -7.99 -2.22 -23.51
N ARG A 126 -8.98 -2.71 -24.27
CA ARG A 126 -9.62 -1.94 -25.33
C ARG A 126 -11.14 -2.17 -25.21
N HIS A 127 -11.83 -1.07 -24.95
CA HIS A 127 -13.26 -0.81 -25.14
C HIS A 127 -14.25 -1.60 -24.26
N GLY A 128 -15.17 -0.83 -23.68
CA GLY A 128 -16.23 -1.31 -22.82
C GLY A 128 -17.02 -2.46 -23.42
N ARG A 129 -17.41 -3.36 -22.52
CA ARG A 129 -18.59 -4.21 -22.71
C ARG A 129 -19.25 -4.29 -21.35
N ALA A 130 -20.44 -3.72 -21.27
CA ALA A 130 -21.30 -3.71 -20.10
C ALA A 130 -21.37 -5.11 -19.47
N ALA A 131 -21.31 -5.15 -18.14
CA ALA A 131 -21.63 -6.34 -17.37
C ALA A 131 -22.99 -6.87 -17.82
N LYS A 132 -23.06 -8.15 -18.22
CA LYS A 132 -24.34 -8.81 -18.49
C LYS A 132 -25.10 -8.99 -17.17
N PRO A 133 -26.43 -8.74 -17.11
CA PRO A 133 -27.19 -8.94 -15.89
C PRO A 133 -27.41 -10.43 -15.58
N VAL A 134 -27.62 -10.69 -14.28
CA VAL A 134 -27.90 -11.97 -13.59
C VAL A 134 -29.20 -12.68 -14.05
N PRO A 135 -29.34 -14.01 -13.85
CA PRO A 135 -30.12 -14.91 -14.74
C PRO A 135 -31.62 -15.11 -14.44
N TRP A 136 -32.32 -14.20 -13.74
CA TRP A 136 -33.67 -14.49 -13.21
C TRP A 136 -34.82 -13.65 -13.81
N LEU A 137 -34.73 -13.22 -15.06
CA LEU A 137 -35.85 -12.57 -15.79
C LEU A 137 -36.32 -13.43 -16.97
N SER A 138 -37.30 -14.28 -16.65
CA SER A 138 -38.52 -14.58 -17.42
C SER A 138 -38.49 -14.43 -18.96
N GLY A 139 -38.63 -15.57 -19.64
CA GLY A 139 -39.89 -15.96 -20.28
C GLY A 139 -40.30 -15.34 -21.62
N ARG A 140 -40.74 -16.25 -22.50
CA ARG A 140 -41.61 -16.11 -23.69
C ARG A 140 -40.97 -15.65 -24.99
N GLY A 141 -41.31 -16.41 -26.04
CA GLY A 141 -41.18 -16.05 -27.45
C GLY A 141 -40.67 -17.21 -28.28
#